data_AF-A0A7X5BMB8-F1
#
_entry.id   AF-A0A7X5BMB8-F1
#
_cell.length_a   1.000
_cell.length_b   1.000
_cell.length_c   1.000
_cell.angle_alpha   90.00
_cell.angle_beta   90.00
_cell.angle_gamma   90.00
#
_symmetry.space_group_name_H-M   'P 1'
#
loop_
_entity.id
_entity.type
_entity.pdbx_description
1 polymer ?
#
loop_
_entity_poly.entity_id
_entity_poly.type
_entity_poly.pdbx_seq_one_letter_code
_entity_poly.pdbx_strand_id
1 'polypeptide(L)'
;MDYLGFLILAFVMLGIALLMVFLNYLLGPKAPSALKDYPYECGVPLYDKSAQATFHQGYYLLGLLLLLFDIEAAFLFPWTVVYRYLGAFGFVEMFLF
;
A
#
# COMPACT_ATOMS: atom_id res chain seq x y z
N MET A 1 10.46 8.44 -24.98
CA MET A 1 11.25 7.19 -24.81
C MET A 1 11.76 7.04 -23.37
N ASP A 2 11.83 8.13 -22.59
CA ASP A 2 12.51 8.15 -21.29
C ASP A 2 11.85 7.31 -20.19
N TYR A 3 10.53 7.07 -20.26
CA TYR A 3 9.80 6.23 -19.30
C TYR A 3 9.61 4.77 -19.74
N LEU A 4 10.04 4.43 -20.96
CA LEU A 4 9.83 3.10 -21.54
C LEU A 4 10.59 2.03 -20.74
N GLY A 5 11.81 2.35 -20.26
CA GLY A 5 12.58 1.45 -19.40
C GLY A 5 11.87 1.15 -18.06
N PHE A 6 11.25 2.15 -17.45
CA PHE A 6 10.47 1.98 -16.22
C PHE A 6 9.26 1.06 -16.44
N LEU A 7 8.52 1.28 -17.53
CA LEU A 7 7.37 0.44 -17.86
C LEU A 7 7.79 -1.01 -18.12
N ILE A 8 8.87 -1.24 -18.87
CA ILE A 8 9.40 -2.58 -19.11
C ILE A 8 9.74 -3.26 -17.79
N LEU A 9 10.44 -2.57 -16.88
CA LEU A 9 10.80 -3.12 -15.58
C LEU A 9 9.56 -3.48 -14.74
N ALA A 10 8.54 -2.61 -14.72
CA ALA A 10 7.28 -2.89 -14.03
C ALA A 10 6.59 -4.15 -14.56
N PHE A 11 6.53 -4.33 -15.90
CA PHE A 11 5.95 -5.52 -16.51
C PHE A 11 6.78 -6.78 -16.28
N VAL A 12 8.11 -6.69 -16.27
CA VAL A 12 8.98 -7.82 -15.94
C VAL A 12 8.74 -8.27 -14.50
N MET A 13 8.68 -7.33 -13.54
CA MET A 13 8.42 -7.65 -12.13
C MET A 13 7.04 -8.29 -11.93
N LEU A 14 6.02 -7.74 -12.57
CA LEU A 14 4.67 -8.32 -12.56
C LEU A 14 4.68 -9.73 -13.19
N GLY A 15 5.35 -9.89 -14.33
CA GLY A 15 5.47 -11.16 -15.04
C GLY A 15 6.14 -12.24 -14.20
N ILE A 16 7.24 -11.90 -13.51
CA ILE A 16 7.93 -12.82 -12.60
C ILE A 16 7.02 -13.21 -11.43
N ALA A 17 6.34 -12.25 -10.80
CA ALA A 17 5.42 -12.53 -9.70
C ALA A 17 4.30 -13.49 -10.11
N LEU A 18 3.66 -13.22 -11.26
CA LEU A 18 2.61 -14.09 -11.80
C LEU A 18 3.16 -15.47 -12.20
N LEU A 19 4.35 -15.53 -12.81
CA LEU A 19 5.01 -16.79 -13.15
C LEU A 19 5.25 -17.64 -11.90
N MET A 20 5.75 -17.04 -10.82
CA MET A 20 6.01 -17.76 -9.56
C MET A 20 4.73 -18.29 -8.94
N VAL A 21 3.66 -17.49 -8.89
CA VAL A 21 2.34 -17.93 -8.41
C VAL A 21 1.80 -19.06 -9.29
N PHE A 22 1.92 -18.94 -10.62
CA PHE A 22 1.45 -19.95 -11.56
C PHE A 22 2.23 -21.26 -11.44
N LEU A 23 3.55 -21.19 -11.31
CA LEU A 23 4.40 -22.36 -11.09
C LEU A 23 4.09 -23.03 -9.76
N ASN A 24 3.87 -22.26 -8.68
CA ASN A 24 3.45 -22.81 -7.39
C ASN A 24 2.11 -23.54 -7.51
N TYR A 25 1.14 -22.97 -8.23
CA TYR A 25 -0.16 -23.60 -8.46
C TYR A 25 -0.06 -24.90 -9.28
N LEU A 26 0.86 -24.96 -10.25
CA LEU A 26 1.04 -26.12 -11.12
C LEU A 26 1.85 -27.25 -10.46
N LEU A 27 2.96 -26.89 -9.79
CA LEU A 27 3.91 -27.84 -9.20
C LEU A 27 3.57 -28.20 -7.74
N GLY A 28 2.75 -27.39 -7.07
CA GLY A 28 2.40 -27.60 -5.67
C GLY A 28 1.58 -28.87 -5.43
N PRO A 29 1.85 -29.64 -4.35
CA PRO A 29 1.09 -30.85 -4.04
C PRO A 29 -0.37 -30.49 -3.72
N LYS A 30 -1.29 -31.06 -4.52
CA LYS A 30 -2.73 -30.86 -4.37
C LYS A 30 -3.30 -31.87 -3.37
N ALA A 31 -3.22 -31.52 -2.09
CA ALA A 31 -3.85 -32.27 -0.99
C ALA A 31 -4.91 -31.39 -0.32
N PRO A 32 -6.11 -31.24 -0.92
CA PRO A 32 -7.20 -30.51 -0.31
C PRO A 32 -7.68 -31.26 0.95
N SER A 33 -7.87 -30.53 2.05
CA SER A 33 -8.37 -31.08 3.30
C SER A 33 -9.18 -30.01 4.01
N ALA A 34 -10.35 -30.37 4.53
CA ALA A 34 -11.22 -29.45 5.25
C ALA A 34 -10.53 -28.77 6.44
N LEU A 35 -9.53 -29.43 7.05
CA LEU A 35 -8.76 -28.87 8.16
C LEU A 35 -7.64 -27.93 7.69
N LYS A 36 -7.12 -28.12 6.48
CA LYS A 36 -6.07 -27.28 5.89
C LYS A 36 -6.62 -25.92 5.44
N ASP A 37 -7.87 -25.91 5.00
CA ASP A 37 -8.59 -24.71 4.59
C ASP A 37 -9.35 -24.06 5.77
N TYR A 38 -9.25 -24.63 6.97
CA TYR A 38 -9.84 -24.08 8.18
C TYR A 38 -8.94 -22.96 8.76
N PRO A 39 -9.51 -21.82 9.19
CA PRO A 39 -8.75 -20.76 9.85
C PRO A 39 -7.93 -21.26 11.05
N TYR A 40 -6.72 -20.73 11.19
CA TYR A 40 -5.80 -21.15 12.24
C TYR A 40 -6.30 -20.72 13.62
N GLU A 41 -6.86 -21.67 14.38
CA GLU A 41 -7.06 -21.58 15.83
C GLU A 41 -6.99 -22.99 16.47
N CYS A 42 -6.05 -23.84 16.02
CA CYS A 42 -5.86 -25.20 16.56
C CYS A 42 -7.14 -26.07 16.61
N GLY A 43 -8.06 -25.88 15.65
CA GLY A 43 -9.34 -26.62 15.61
C GLY A 43 -10.40 -26.11 16.58
N VAL A 44 -10.15 -25.01 17.29
CA VAL A 44 -11.18 -24.28 18.03
C VAL A 44 -12.14 -23.67 17.00
N PRO A 45 -13.46 -23.92 17.12
CA PRO A 45 -14.42 -23.26 16.26
C PRO A 45 -14.32 -21.76 16.48
N LEU A 46 -14.12 -20.98 15.40
CA LEU A 46 -14.12 -19.53 15.46
C LEU A 46 -15.29 -19.05 16.31
N TYR A 47 -14.99 -18.42 17.45
CA TYR A 47 -15.96 -17.93 18.41
C TYR A 47 -16.66 -16.65 17.92
N ASP A 48 -17.09 -16.60 16.66
CA ASP A 48 -18.14 -15.67 16.24
C ASP A 48 -18.55 -15.92 14.77
N LYS A 49 -19.85 -16.07 14.51
CA LYS A 49 -20.39 -15.93 13.13
C LYS A 49 -20.53 -14.46 12.73
N SER A 50 -20.42 -13.56 13.71
CA SER A 50 -20.57 -12.11 13.60
C SER A 50 -19.34 -11.38 14.13
N ALA A 51 -18.12 -11.90 13.88
CA ALA A 51 -16.83 -11.23 14.14
C ALA A 51 -16.66 -9.97 13.26
N GLN A 52 -17.63 -9.07 13.31
CA GLN A 52 -17.54 -7.67 12.98
C GLN A 52 -16.86 -7.00 14.18
N ALA A 53 -15.62 -7.41 14.45
CA ALA A 53 -14.82 -6.70 15.42
C ALA A 53 -14.78 -5.23 14.97
N THR A 54 -15.28 -4.34 15.81
CA THR A 54 -15.12 -2.91 15.56
C THR A 54 -13.63 -2.63 15.71
N PHE A 55 -12.95 -2.46 14.58
CA PHE A 55 -11.54 -2.09 14.57
C PHE A 55 -11.36 -0.79 15.36
N HIS A 56 -10.22 -0.66 16.02
CA HIS A 56 -9.95 0.53 16.82
C HIS A 56 -9.99 1.79 15.93
N GLN A 57 -10.75 2.82 16.35
CA GLN A 57 -10.94 4.06 15.59
C GLN A 57 -9.62 4.77 15.26
N GLY A 58 -8.55 4.51 16.02
CA GLY A 58 -7.21 5.02 15.74
C GLY A 58 -6.69 4.70 14.33
N TYR A 59 -7.07 3.59 13.70
CA TYR A 59 -6.67 3.29 12.31
C TYR A 59 -7.30 4.26 11.29
N TYR A 60 -8.53 4.70 11.55
CA TYR A 60 -9.18 5.73 10.73
C TYR A 60 -8.48 7.08 10.89
N LEU A 61 -8.18 7.46 12.13
CA LEU A 61 -7.45 8.71 12.41
C LEU A 61 -6.04 8.68 11.80
N LEU A 62 -5.35 7.54 11.85
CA LEU A 62 -4.05 7.34 11.22
C LEU A 62 -4.14 7.49 9.69
N GLY A 63 -5.14 6.87 9.06
CA GLY A 63 -5.35 7.00 7.61
C GLY A 63 -5.67 8.43 7.18
N LEU A 64 -6.51 9.13 7.95
CA LEU A 64 -6.86 10.53 7.69
C LEU A 64 -5.65 11.46 7.89
N LEU A 65 -4.84 11.20 8.91
CA LEU A 65 -3.60 11.94 9.16
C LEU A 65 -2.58 11.73 8.03
N LEU A 66 -2.41 10.48 7.57
CA LEU A 66 -1.52 10.18 6.43
C LEU A 66 -1.99 10.91 5.17
N LEU A 67 -3.30 10.88 4.89
CA LEU A 67 -3.87 11.58 3.74
C LEU A 67 -3.65 13.09 3.81
N LEU A 68 -3.81 13.69 5.00
CA LEU A 68 -3.55 15.12 5.21
C LEU A 68 -2.08 15.46 4.94
N PHE A 69 -1.15 14.72 5.54
CA PHE A 69 0.29 14.95 5.34
C PHE A 69 0.76 14.65 3.91
N ASP A 70 0.19 13.66 3.23
CA ASP A 70 0.50 13.38 1.82
C ASP A 70 0.10 14.56 0.92
N ILE A 71 -1.02 15.22 1.21
CA ILE A 71 -1.45 16.43 0.51
C ILE A 71 -0.46 17.57 0.77
N GLU A 72 -0.07 17.81 2.03
CA GLU A 72 0.95 18.82 2.37
C GLU A 72 2.29 18.56 1.67
N ALA A 73 2.74 17.30 1.64
CA ALA A 73 3.94 16.90 0.92
C ALA A 73 3.82 17.17 -0.59
N ALA A 74 2.65 16.91 -1.18
CA ALA A 74 2.41 17.19 -2.59
C ALA A 74 2.53 18.70 -2.93
N PHE A 75 2.24 19.60 -1.99
CA PHE A 75 2.44 21.04 -2.16
C PHE A 75 3.88 21.50 -1.91
N LEU A 76 4.61 20.83 -1.01
CA LEU A 76 6.03 21.09 -0.78
C LEU A 76 6.87 20.87 -2.05
N PHE A 77 6.58 19.82 -2.84
CA PHE A 77 7.38 19.48 -4.03
C PHE A 77 7.46 20.60 -5.08
N PRO A 78 6.34 21.11 -5.65
CA PRO A 78 6.39 22.22 -6.60
C PRO A 78 7.05 23.47 -6.02
N TRP A 79 6.77 23.79 -4.75
CA TRP A 79 7.38 24.93 -4.07
C TRP A 79 8.91 24.86 -4.08
N THR A 80 9.51 23.69 -3.80
CA THR A 80 10.98 23.54 -3.83
C THR A 80 11.58 23.79 -5.22
N VAL A 81 10.84 23.46 -6.29
CA VAL A 81 11.28 23.66 -7.67
C VAL A 81 11.34 25.15 -8.02
N VAL A 82 10.38 25.94 -7.55
CA VAL A 82 10.27 27.38 -7.85
C VAL A 82 10.85 28.31 -6.77
N TYR A 83 11.34 27.75 -5.65
CA TYR A 83 11.84 28.49 -4.50
C TYR A 83 12.84 29.61 -4.86
N ARG A 84 13.75 29.34 -5.82
CA ARG A 84 14.74 30.34 -6.28
C ARG A 84 14.12 31.62 -6.84
N TYR A 85 12.92 31.55 -7.40
CA TYR A 85 12.19 32.70 -7.94
C TYR A 85 11.38 33.44 -6.87
N LEU A 86 10.85 32.70 -5.89
CA LEU A 86 9.99 33.24 -4.83
C LEU A 86 10.78 33.81 -3.63
N GLY A 87 11.98 33.28 -3.36
CA GLY A 87 12.84 33.73 -2.28
C GLY A 87 12.14 33.72 -0.92
N ALA A 88 12.31 34.80 -0.15
CA ALA A 88 11.76 34.91 1.21
C ALA A 88 10.22 34.93 1.25
N PHE A 89 9.56 35.40 0.20
CA PHE A 89 8.10 35.40 0.13
C PHE A 89 7.55 33.97 0.09
N GLY A 90 8.09 33.14 -0.81
CA GLY A 90 7.72 31.73 -0.89
C GLY A 90 8.09 30.96 0.38
N PHE A 91 9.18 31.33 1.07
CA PHE A 91 9.54 30.72 2.35
C PHE A 91 8.46 30.92 3.42
N VAL A 92 7.96 32.14 3.55
CA VAL A 92 6.93 32.47 4.55
C VAL A 92 5.60 31.80 4.21
N GLU A 93 5.19 31.79 2.94
CA GLU A 93 3.95 31.11 2.51
C GLU A 93 3.99 29.60 2.81
N MET A 94 5.11 28.93 2.55
CA MET A 94 5.25 27.49 2.81
C MET A 94 5.34 27.14 4.29
N PHE A 95 5.81 28.05 5.14
CA PHE A 95 5.85 27.84 6.59
C PHE A 95 4.47 27.99 7.25
N LEU A 96 3.58 28.77 6.62
CA LEU A 96 2.21 28.99 7.08
C LEU A 96 1.23 27.92 6.59
N PHE A 97 1.60 27.21 5.52
CA PHE A 97 0.85 26.10 4.94
C PHE A 97 1.08 24.83 5.77
#